data_AF-A0A7S0A084-F1
#
_entry.id   AF-A0A7S0A084-F1
#
_cell.length_a   1.000
_cell.length_b   1.000
_cell.length_c   1.000
_cell.angle_alpha   90.00
_cell.angle_beta   90.00
_cell.angle_gamma   90.00
#
_symmetry.space_group_name_H-M   'P 1'
#
loop_
_entity.id
_entity.type
_entity.pdbx_description
1 polymer ?
#
loop_
_entity_poly.entity_id
_entity_poly.type
_entity_poly.pdbx_seq_one_letter_code
_entity_poly.pdbx_strand_id
1 'polypeptide(L)'
;SWLITRQEQGLPIDRRQDMPHDAYWDPEELLRSWARSKGSDQQCASDGLVLGPLSLVLVAVSLCWCSQGHPDPDCYHLRRIAMLLQAFAKFRQQNGSPWKDVAVFWDFPSLFQSPRTPLEDALFGLASGSMQLVYGHDLAMIWKLIAMPPCPQSLDAHR
;
A
#
# COMPACT_ATOMS: atom_id res chain seq x y z
N SER A 1 4.87 10.71 5.92
CA SER A 1 4.14 9.62 5.24
C SER A 1 2.68 9.67 5.65
N TRP A 2 1.77 9.88 4.68
CA TRP A 2 0.34 10.11 4.91
C TRP A 2 -0.35 8.98 5.69
N LEU A 3 -0.08 7.71 5.35
CA LEU A 3 -0.67 6.55 6.02
C LEU A 3 -0.32 6.45 7.51
N ILE A 4 0.91 6.85 7.88
CA ILE A 4 1.33 6.87 9.29
C ILE A 4 0.55 7.95 10.04
N THR A 5 0.45 9.17 9.49
CA THR A 5 -0.34 10.24 10.08
C THR A 5 -1.82 9.88 10.17
N ARG A 6 -2.38 9.22 9.16
CA ARG A 6 -3.77 8.76 9.17
C ARG A 6 -4.02 7.74 10.29
N GLN A 7 -3.07 6.82 10.48
CA GLN A 7 -3.11 5.87 11.58
C GLN A 7 -3.05 6.56 12.95
N GLU A 8 -2.18 7.57 13.12
CA GLU A 8 -2.04 8.33 14.37
C GLU A 8 -3.34 9.06 14.75
N GLN A 9 -4.12 9.50 13.75
CA GLN A 9 -5.45 10.07 13.96
C GLN A 9 -6.51 9.04 14.38
N GLY A 10 -6.21 7.73 14.24
CA GLY A 10 -7.15 6.66 14.53
C GLY A 10 -8.35 6.63 13.58
N LEU A 11 -8.21 7.22 12.39
CA LEU A 11 -9.27 7.29 11.40
C LEU A 11 -9.09 6.22 10.31
N PRO A 12 -10.17 5.60 9.83
CA PRO A 12 -10.11 4.68 8.70
C PRO A 12 -9.52 5.36 7.46
N ILE A 13 -8.99 4.57 6.55
CA ILE A 13 -8.54 5.09 5.27
C ILE A 13 -9.75 5.53 4.44
N ASP A 14 -9.68 6.66 3.75
CA ASP A 14 -10.81 7.11 2.93
C ASP A 14 -10.84 6.40 1.58
N ARG A 15 -12.00 6.50 0.90
CA ARG A 15 -12.13 6.09 -0.50
C ARG A 15 -11.23 6.96 -1.37
N ARG A 16 -10.85 6.45 -2.55
CA ARG A 16 -9.98 7.18 -3.47
C ARG A 16 -10.43 8.63 -3.73
N GLN A 17 -11.70 8.80 -4.06
CA GLN A 17 -12.26 10.11 -4.41
C GLN A 17 -12.42 11.08 -3.22
N ASP A 18 -12.28 10.61 -1.99
CA ASP A 18 -12.41 11.43 -0.79
C ASP A 18 -11.05 11.80 -0.19
N MET A 19 -9.97 11.15 -0.63
CA MET A 19 -8.62 11.44 -0.14
C MET A 19 -8.07 12.74 -0.73
N PRO A 20 -7.29 13.51 0.06
CA PRO A 20 -6.64 14.71 -0.45
C PRO A 20 -5.56 14.37 -1.47
N HIS A 21 -5.23 15.32 -2.36
CA HIS A 21 -4.28 15.10 -3.44
C HIS A 21 -2.88 14.71 -2.95
N ASP A 22 -2.46 15.22 -1.78
CA ASP A 22 -1.17 14.91 -1.16
C ASP A 22 -1.09 13.51 -0.52
N ALA A 23 -2.21 12.77 -0.47
CA ALA A 23 -2.21 11.35 -0.15
C ALA A 23 -1.67 10.48 -1.29
N TYR A 24 -1.62 11.02 -2.51
CA TYR A 24 -1.18 10.31 -3.71
C TYR A 24 0.23 10.68 -4.10
N TRP A 25 0.94 9.68 -4.61
CA TRP A 25 2.17 9.94 -5.33
C TRP A 25 1.85 10.44 -6.73
N ASP A 26 2.61 11.44 -7.17
CA ASP A 26 2.65 11.82 -8.56
C ASP A 26 3.14 10.64 -9.42
N PRO A 27 2.41 10.23 -10.48
CA PRO A 27 2.80 9.08 -11.29
C PRO A 27 4.18 9.23 -11.93
N GLU A 28 4.56 10.43 -12.39
CA GLU A 28 5.86 10.63 -13.01
C GLU A 28 6.99 10.58 -11.98
N GLU A 29 6.76 11.10 -10.78
CA GLU A 29 7.69 10.95 -9.66
C GLU A 29 7.87 9.49 -9.26
N LEU A 30 6.78 8.73 -9.15
CA LEU A 30 6.82 7.29 -8.85
C LEU A 30 7.62 6.53 -9.91
N LEU A 31 7.32 6.75 -11.19
CA LEU A 31 8.01 6.09 -12.31
C LEU A 31 9.50 6.47 -12.37
N ARG A 32 9.86 7.73 -12.08
CA ARG A 32 11.27 8.16 -11.96
C ARG A 32 11.97 7.47 -10.79
N SER A 33 11.32 7.39 -9.65
CA SER A 33 11.85 6.68 -8.47
C SER A 33 12.04 5.19 -8.74
N TRP A 34 11.11 4.58 -9.46
CA TRP A 34 11.18 3.19 -9.92
C TRP A 34 12.30 2.94 -10.93
N ALA A 35 12.49 3.82 -11.91
CA ALA A 35 13.54 3.66 -12.91
C ALA A 35 14.95 3.70 -12.28
N ARG A 36 15.17 4.58 -11.29
CA ARG A 36 16.43 4.64 -10.52
C ARG A 36 16.69 3.38 -9.70
N SER A 37 15.61 2.75 -9.28
CA SER A 37 15.55 1.56 -8.43
C SER A 37 16.06 0.31 -9.14
N LYS A 38 15.80 0.17 -10.45
CA LYS A 38 16.34 -0.87 -11.33
C LYS A 38 17.86 -0.78 -11.56
N GLY A 39 18.46 0.41 -11.41
CA GLY A 39 19.87 0.65 -11.74
C GLY A 39 20.88 0.29 -10.64
N SER A 40 20.43 0.00 -9.43
CA SER A 40 21.31 -0.21 -8.26
C SER A 40 21.65 -1.68 -7.95
N ASP A 41 21.11 -2.65 -8.70
CA ASP A 41 21.12 -4.09 -8.40
C ASP A 41 22.51 -4.79 -8.46
N GLN A 42 23.57 -4.14 -8.95
CA GLN A 42 24.80 -4.86 -9.28
C GLN A 42 25.86 -4.96 -8.15
N GLN A 43 25.71 -4.32 -6.98
CA GLN A 43 26.85 -4.12 -6.05
C GLN A 43 26.73 -4.61 -4.60
N CYS A 44 25.61 -5.20 -4.16
CA CYS A 44 25.46 -5.58 -2.75
C CYS A 44 24.89 -7.00 -2.59
N ALA A 45 25.75 -8.02 -2.71
CA ALA A 45 25.36 -9.42 -2.49
C ALA A 45 26.51 -10.23 -1.85
N SER A 46 26.93 -9.89 -0.62
CA SER A 46 27.96 -10.68 0.08
C SER A 46 27.56 -11.28 1.43
N ASP A 47 26.53 -10.83 2.15
CA ASP A 47 26.36 -11.28 3.55
C ASP A 47 24.92 -11.63 3.94
N GLY A 48 24.54 -12.89 3.69
CA GLY A 48 23.69 -13.77 4.54
C GLY A 48 22.25 -13.40 4.92
N LEU A 49 21.88 -12.12 4.95
CA LEU A 49 20.51 -11.61 5.05
C LEU A 49 20.46 -10.25 4.36
N VAL A 50 21.02 -10.17 3.15
CA VAL A 50 20.94 -8.95 2.35
C VAL A 50 19.54 -8.89 1.76
N LEU A 51 18.61 -8.19 2.44
CA LEU A 51 17.65 -7.38 1.71
C LEU A 51 18.54 -6.51 0.80
N GLY A 52 18.78 -6.91 -0.46
CA GLY A 52 19.69 -6.26 -1.40
C GLY A 52 19.38 -4.77 -1.59
N PRO A 53 19.65 -4.15 -2.75
CA PRO A 53 18.91 -2.95 -3.08
C PRO A 53 17.46 -3.35 -3.40
N LEU A 54 16.73 -3.91 -2.41
CA LEU A 54 15.29 -3.84 -2.30
C LEU A 54 14.97 -2.35 -2.26
N SER A 55 14.95 -1.78 -3.44
CA SER A 55 14.35 -0.52 -3.73
C SER A 55 12.86 -0.76 -3.56
N LEU A 56 12.45 -0.67 -2.30
CA LEU A 56 11.07 -0.73 -1.84
C LEU A 56 10.35 0.54 -2.31
N VAL A 57 10.31 0.72 -3.64
CA VAL A 57 9.61 1.81 -4.29
C VAL A 57 8.11 1.58 -4.16
N LEU A 58 7.68 0.32 -4.23
CA LEU A 58 6.28 -0.05 -4.15
C LEU A 58 6.05 -1.25 -3.25
N VAL A 59 5.15 -1.06 -2.31
CA VAL A 59 4.54 -2.11 -1.52
C VAL A 59 3.10 -2.25 -1.98
N ALA A 60 2.66 -3.47 -2.29
CA ALA A 60 1.26 -3.77 -2.53
C ALA A 60 0.67 -4.51 -1.33
N VAL A 61 -0.47 -4.04 -0.84
CA VAL A 61 -1.16 -4.61 0.32
C VAL A 61 -2.27 -5.53 -0.15
N SER A 62 -2.20 -6.78 0.27
CA SER A 62 -3.26 -7.78 0.06
C SER A 62 -3.86 -8.15 1.43
N LEU A 63 -5.15 -7.89 1.61
CA LEU A 63 -5.89 -8.17 2.84
C LEU A 63 -7.31 -8.60 2.53
N CYS A 64 -7.96 -9.23 3.50
CA CYS A 64 -9.39 -9.52 3.44
C CYS A 64 -10.16 -8.31 3.98
N TRP A 65 -11.34 -8.05 3.40
CA TRP A 65 -12.22 -7.01 3.90
C TRP A 65 -12.80 -7.40 5.26
N CYS A 66 -12.78 -6.48 6.21
CA CYS A 66 -13.36 -6.66 7.55
C CYS A 66 -14.88 -6.47 7.58
N SER A 67 -15.45 -5.73 6.62
CA SER A 67 -16.89 -5.47 6.49
C SER A 67 -17.27 -5.31 5.02
N GLN A 68 -18.56 -5.30 4.69
CA GLN A 68 -19.02 -5.12 3.32
C GLN A 68 -18.76 -3.71 2.77
N GLY A 69 -18.90 -2.67 3.62
CA GLY A 69 -18.80 -1.28 3.20
C GLY A 69 -17.37 -0.72 3.20
N HIS A 70 -16.48 -1.35 3.95
CA HIS A 70 -15.13 -0.84 4.15
C HIS A 70 -14.15 -1.99 4.48
N PRO A 71 -12.95 -2.04 3.90
CA PRO A 71 -12.00 -3.12 4.14
C PRO A 71 -11.44 -3.13 5.56
N ASP A 72 -11.40 -1.98 6.23
CA ASP A 72 -10.77 -1.84 7.56
C ASP A 72 -11.40 -0.73 8.42
N PRO A 73 -12.69 -0.85 8.81
CA PRO A 73 -13.41 0.23 9.49
C PRO A 73 -12.87 0.54 10.89
N ASP A 74 -12.24 -0.43 11.56
CA ASP A 74 -11.67 -0.26 12.90
C ASP A 74 -10.13 -0.06 12.89
N CYS A 75 -9.57 0.30 11.72
CA CYS A 75 -8.14 0.51 11.53
C CYS A 75 -7.27 -0.68 11.99
N TYR A 76 -7.79 -1.90 11.92
CA TYR A 76 -7.09 -3.11 12.33
C TYR A 76 -5.88 -3.38 11.41
N HIS A 77 -6.07 -3.28 10.09
CA HIS A 77 -5.01 -3.44 9.11
C HIS A 77 -4.13 -2.19 9.00
N LEU A 78 -4.71 -0.99 8.96
CA LEU A 78 -4.00 0.28 8.87
C LEU A 78 -2.95 0.43 9.99
N ARG A 79 -3.31 0.08 11.23
CA ARG A 79 -2.36 0.06 12.36
C ARG A 79 -1.14 -0.81 12.09
N ARG A 80 -1.34 -2.01 11.55
CA ARG A 80 -0.27 -2.96 11.24
C ARG A 80 0.59 -2.47 10.07
N ILE A 81 -0.04 -1.97 9.02
CA ILE A 81 0.65 -1.40 7.85
C ILE A 81 1.54 -0.23 8.28
N ALA A 82 1.03 0.70 9.09
CA ALA A 82 1.81 1.81 9.61
C ALA A 82 3.00 1.36 10.47
N MET A 83 2.80 0.39 11.37
CA MET A 83 3.88 -0.19 12.16
C MET A 83 4.98 -0.83 11.29
N LEU A 84 4.59 -1.56 10.25
CA LEU A 84 5.54 -2.13 9.29
C LEU A 84 6.31 -1.02 8.56
N LEU A 85 5.62 -0.01 8.01
CA LEU A 85 6.26 1.12 7.34
C LEU A 85 7.28 1.83 8.24
N GLN A 86 6.93 2.08 9.51
CA GLN A 86 7.84 2.67 10.49
C GLN A 86 9.05 1.78 10.80
N ALA A 87 8.83 0.47 10.97
CA ALA A 87 9.92 -0.48 11.24
C ALA A 87 10.90 -0.55 10.07
N PHE A 88 10.40 -0.61 8.84
CA PHE A 88 11.22 -0.60 7.63
C PHE A 88 12.01 0.71 7.49
N ALA A 89 11.36 1.86 7.69
CA ALA A 89 12.03 3.15 7.64
C ALA A 89 13.18 3.25 8.66
N LYS A 90 12.94 2.83 9.92
CA LYS A 90 13.96 2.79 10.98
C LYS A 90 15.11 1.86 10.64
N PHE A 91 14.81 0.63 10.21
CA PHE A 91 15.82 -0.36 9.83
C PHE A 91 16.73 0.21 8.73
N ARG A 92 16.16 0.86 7.71
CA ARG A 92 16.92 1.41 6.59
C ARG A 92 17.75 2.64 6.97
N GLN A 93 17.21 3.51 7.84
CA GLN A 93 17.96 4.62 8.42
C GLN A 93 19.18 4.13 9.21
N GLN A 94 19.03 3.08 10.03
CA GLN A 94 20.13 2.52 10.82
C GLN A 94 21.22 1.86 9.97
N ASN A 95 20.86 1.34 8.80
CA ASN A 95 21.79 0.71 7.86
C ASN A 95 22.36 1.69 6.80
N GLY A 96 22.34 3.00 7.08
CA GLY A 96 22.99 4.01 6.22
C GLY A 96 22.26 4.31 4.90
N SER A 97 21.03 3.82 4.73
CA SER A 97 20.21 4.04 3.53
C SER A 97 18.83 4.59 3.92
N PRO A 98 18.75 5.84 4.42
CA PRO A 98 17.48 6.41 4.86
C PRO A 98 16.46 6.43 3.72
N TRP A 99 15.27 5.90 3.99
CA TRP A 99 14.14 6.00 3.07
C TRP A 99 13.69 7.45 2.96
N LYS A 100 13.51 7.92 1.71
CA LYS A 100 12.84 9.19 1.47
C LYS A 100 11.32 8.99 1.50
N ASP A 101 10.79 8.10 0.66
CA ASP A 101 9.36 7.74 0.64
C ASP A 101 9.14 6.35 -0.01
N VAL A 102 7.97 5.74 0.23
CA VAL A 102 7.53 4.43 -0.30
C VAL A 102 6.10 4.52 -0.80
N ALA A 103 5.81 3.90 -1.96
CA ALA A 103 4.48 3.84 -2.51
C ALA A 103 3.77 2.69 -1.82
N VAL A 104 2.53 2.92 -1.44
CA VAL A 104 1.67 1.84 -1.00
C VAL A 104 0.51 1.75 -1.97
N PHE A 105 0.48 0.66 -2.73
CA PHE A 105 -0.71 0.25 -3.45
C PHE A 105 -1.59 -0.55 -2.50
N TRP A 106 -2.72 0.04 -2.11
CA TRP A 106 -3.80 -0.63 -1.41
C TRP A 106 -5.05 -0.43 -2.25
N ASP A 107 -5.65 -1.52 -2.74
CA ASP A 107 -6.75 -1.51 -3.71
C ASP A 107 -7.87 -0.49 -3.38
N PHE A 108 -8.39 -0.47 -2.15
CA PHE A 108 -9.48 0.41 -1.73
C PHE A 108 -9.19 1.91 -1.87
N PRO A 109 -8.11 2.48 -1.30
CA PRO A 109 -7.75 3.88 -1.52
C PRO A 109 -7.13 4.16 -2.90
N SER A 110 -6.69 3.12 -3.62
CA SER A 110 -6.05 3.27 -4.95
C SER A 110 -7.04 3.22 -6.10
N LEU A 111 -8.21 2.62 -5.93
CA LEU A 111 -9.28 2.52 -6.93
C LEU A 111 -10.51 3.31 -6.48
N PHE A 112 -11.29 3.83 -7.43
CA PHE A 112 -12.55 4.53 -7.11
C PHE A 112 -13.57 3.57 -6.47
N GLN A 113 -14.22 4.01 -5.41
CA GLN A 113 -15.18 3.19 -4.65
C GLN A 113 -16.61 3.69 -4.87
N SER A 114 -17.62 2.86 -4.65
CA SER A 114 -19.02 3.31 -4.79
C SER A 114 -19.43 4.34 -3.71
N PRO A 115 -20.43 5.22 -3.99
CA PRO A 115 -20.92 5.58 -5.32
C PRO A 115 -19.87 6.28 -6.17
N ARG A 116 -19.87 5.99 -7.48
CA ARG A 116 -18.95 6.52 -8.49
C ARG A 116 -19.70 7.38 -9.50
N THR A 117 -19.05 8.42 -10.01
CA THR A 117 -19.47 9.13 -11.22
C THR A 117 -19.21 8.28 -12.47
N PRO A 118 -19.81 8.60 -13.64
CA PRO A 118 -19.54 7.85 -14.88
C PRO A 118 -18.05 7.81 -15.27
N LEU A 119 -17.30 8.88 -15.00
CA LEU A 119 -15.85 8.92 -15.24
C LEU A 119 -15.11 8.00 -14.27
N GLU A 120 -15.45 8.04 -12.99
CA GLU A 120 -14.86 7.18 -11.96
C GLU A 120 -15.17 5.69 -12.22
N ASP A 121 -16.35 5.38 -12.76
CA ASP A 121 -16.72 4.03 -13.18
C ASP A 121 -15.84 3.51 -14.31
N ALA A 122 -15.61 4.32 -15.34
CA ALA A 122 -14.71 3.97 -16.43
C ALA A 122 -13.27 3.74 -15.91
N LEU A 123 -12.78 4.63 -15.04
CA LEU A 123 -11.44 4.52 -14.45
C LEU A 123 -11.31 3.32 -13.51
N PHE A 124 -12.35 3.02 -12.72
CA PHE A 124 -12.39 1.79 -11.91
C PHE A 124 -12.34 0.54 -12.79
N GLY A 125 -13.10 0.50 -13.88
CA GLY A 125 -13.08 -0.63 -14.82
C GLY A 125 -11.68 -0.89 -15.39
N LEU A 126 -10.99 0.16 -15.82
CA LEU A 126 -9.61 0.05 -16.31
C LEU A 126 -8.65 -0.40 -15.20
N ALA A 127 -8.68 0.25 -14.04
CA ALA A 127 -7.76 -0.03 -12.94
C ALA A 127 -7.96 -1.43 -12.35
N SER A 128 -9.20 -1.85 -12.16
CA SER A 128 -9.54 -3.19 -11.63
C SER A 128 -9.13 -4.30 -12.58
N GLY A 129 -9.20 -4.07 -13.89
CA GLY A 129 -8.71 -5.00 -14.91
C GLY A 129 -7.19 -5.01 -15.10
N SER A 130 -6.44 -4.09 -14.47
CA SER A 130 -4.98 -3.98 -14.59
C SER A 130 -4.20 -4.13 -13.28
N MET A 131 -4.87 -4.12 -12.12
CA MET A 131 -4.20 -4.11 -10.80
C MET A 131 -3.32 -5.35 -10.56
N GLN A 132 -3.58 -6.46 -11.24
CA GLN A 132 -2.73 -7.65 -11.22
C GLN A 132 -1.30 -7.36 -11.69
N LEU A 133 -1.10 -6.33 -12.53
CA LEU A 133 0.24 -5.89 -12.92
C LEU A 133 1.03 -5.37 -11.72
N VAL A 134 0.36 -4.70 -10.77
CA VAL A 134 1.01 -4.26 -9.53
C VAL A 134 1.37 -5.46 -8.65
N TYR A 135 0.43 -6.39 -8.45
CA TYR A 135 0.65 -7.57 -7.60
C TYR A 135 1.65 -8.58 -8.19
N GLY A 136 1.81 -8.61 -9.51
CA GLY A 136 2.68 -9.55 -10.21
C GLY A 136 4.03 -8.97 -10.64
N HIS A 137 4.32 -7.70 -10.37
CA HIS A 137 5.57 -7.09 -10.80
C HIS A 137 6.73 -7.45 -9.86
N ASP A 138 7.88 -7.85 -10.41
CA ASP A 138 9.07 -8.32 -9.67
C ASP A 138 9.65 -7.32 -8.65
N LEU A 139 9.36 -6.04 -8.83
CA LEU A 139 9.79 -4.93 -7.95
C LEU A 139 8.73 -4.51 -6.93
N ALA A 140 7.52 -5.06 -6.99
CA ALA A 140 6.51 -4.82 -5.97
C ALA A 140 6.73 -5.80 -4.81
N MET A 141 6.88 -5.29 -3.60
CA MET A 141 6.83 -6.13 -2.41
C MET A 141 5.38 -6.33 -1.99
N ILE A 142 4.96 -7.58 -1.85
CA ILE A 142 3.59 -7.88 -1.46
C ILE A 142 3.50 -8.11 0.05
N TRP A 143 2.75 -7.27 0.74
CA TRP A 143 2.37 -7.49 2.13
C TRP A 143 1.02 -8.18 2.19
N LYS A 144 1.05 -9.49 2.45
CA LYS A 144 -0.16 -10.29 2.65
C LYS A 144 -0.53 -10.32 4.13
N LEU A 145 -1.59 -9.60 4.50
CA LEU A 145 -2.10 -9.57 5.87
C LEU A 145 -3.15 -10.68 6.03
N ILE A 146 -2.74 -11.76 6.71
CA ILE A 146 -3.57 -12.96 6.88
C ILE A 146 -4.35 -13.00 8.20
N ALA A 147 -3.97 -12.19 9.18
CA ALA A 147 -4.67 -12.10 10.45
C ALA A 147 -5.87 -11.16 10.33
N MET A 148 -7.01 -11.54 10.90
CA MET A 148 -8.25 -10.76 10.91
C MET A 148 -8.64 -10.36 12.33
N PRO A 149 -9.43 -9.28 12.52
CA PRO A 149 -10.01 -8.96 13.82
C PRO A 149 -10.95 -10.09 14.29
N PRO A 150 -11.15 -10.25 15.61
CA PRO A 150 -12.13 -11.19 16.15
C PRO A 150 -13.54 -10.77 15.68
N CYS A 151 -14.22 -11.63 14.93
CA CYS A 151 -15.49 -11.34 14.25
C CYS A 151 -15.35 -10.19 13.21
N PRO A 152 -15.07 -10.50 11.92
CA PRO A 152 -15.14 -9.48 10.86
C PRO A 152 -16.59 -8.99 10.78
N GLN A 153 -16.84 -7.85 11.41
CA GLN A 153 -18.15 -7.27 11.60
C GLN A 153 -18.90 -7.23 10.26
N SER A 154 -20.08 -7.85 10.24
CA SER A 154 -21.07 -7.86 9.14
C SER A 154 -20.96 -8.90 8.02
N LEU A 155 -19.85 -9.63 7.82
CA LEU A 155 -19.77 -10.55 6.66
C LEU A 155 -20.49 -11.89 6.86
N ASP A 156 -20.66 -12.32 8.11
CA ASP A 156 -21.38 -13.55 8.45
C ASP A 156 -22.86 -13.30 8.80
N ALA A 157 -23.29 -12.04 8.93
CA ALA A 157 -24.67 -11.68 9.31
C ALA A 157 -25.72 -11.94 8.22
N HIS A 158 -25.27 -12.28 7.00
CA HIS A 158 -26.12 -12.55 5.83
C HIS A 158 -25.82 -13.92 5.18
N ARG A 159 -25.12 -14.82 5.88
CA ARG A 159 -24.89 -16.20 5.42
C ARG A 159 -26.00 -17.14 5.88
#